data_AF-A0A3N4SMV1-F1
#
_entry.id   AF-A0A3N4SMV1-F1
#
_cell.length_a   1.000
_cell.length_b   1.000
_cell.length_c   1.000
_cell.angle_alpha   90.00
_cell.angle_beta   90.00
_cell.angle_gamma   90.00
#
_symmetry.space_group_name_H-M   'P 1'
#
loop_
_entity.id
_entity.type
_entity.pdbx_description
1 polymer ?
#
loop_
_entity_poly.entity_id
_entity_poly.type
_entity_poly.pdbx_seq_one_letter_code
_entity_poly.pdbx_strand_id
1 'polypeptide(L)'
;MWCTFQGEKPFQVTHGGPLYAQGNYTGCSTPAPDQCRVQVDLQEYVRDGYWRAVKHNDSGWTRCSGRYTTPGLTCVHDGERGTYNTEVTLQVEYNGRFSEPGIADTGSTVIDC
;
A
#
# COMPACT_ATOMS: atom_id res chain seq x y z
N MET A 1 11.54 -12.64 -14.43
CA MET A 1 10.23 -12.04 -14.77
C MET A 1 9.82 -11.19 -13.58
N TRP A 2 9.42 -9.95 -13.80
CA TRP A 2 9.15 -9.02 -12.72
C TRP A 2 8.09 -8.02 -13.14
N CYS A 3 7.53 -7.38 -12.14
CA CYS A 3 6.46 -6.42 -12.26
C CYS A 3 6.80 -5.23 -11.36
N THR A 4 6.56 -4.00 -11.82
CA THR A 4 6.72 -2.80 -11.01
C THR A 4 5.38 -2.28 -10.53
N PHE A 5 5.42 -1.77 -9.31
CA PHE A 5 4.30 -1.18 -8.62
C PHE A 5 4.78 0.07 -7.89
N GLN A 6 3.86 0.98 -7.63
CA GLN A 6 4.15 2.22 -6.94
C GLN A 6 3.10 2.48 -5.87
N GLY A 7 3.55 2.78 -4.65
CA GLY A 7 2.70 3.36 -3.62
C GLY A 7 2.46 4.85 -3.88
N GLU A 8 1.30 5.32 -3.48
CA GLU A 8 0.94 6.74 -3.42
C GLU A 8 0.94 7.21 -1.97
N LYS A 9 1.36 8.46 -1.77
CA LYS A 9 1.45 9.08 -0.44
C LYS A 9 0.06 9.09 0.22
N PRO A 10 -0.07 8.74 1.53
CA PRO A 10 -1.36 8.81 2.21
C PRO A 10 -1.92 10.22 2.26
N PHE A 11 -3.25 10.35 2.13
CA PHE A 11 -3.95 11.64 2.22
C PHE A 11 -5.35 11.54 2.84
N GLN A 12 -5.83 12.68 3.33
CA GLN A 12 -7.16 12.85 3.93
C GLN A 12 -8.07 13.57 2.92
N VAL A 13 -9.29 13.06 2.67
CA VAL A 13 -10.15 13.62 1.60
C VAL A 13 -10.78 14.97 1.97
N THR A 14 -10.97 15.24 3.26
CA THR A 14 -11.44 16.51 3.84
C THR A 14 -11.00 16.59 5.31
N HIS A 15 -11.07 17.74 5.98
CA HIS A 15 -10.85 17.83 7.44
C HIS A 15 -11.79 16.84 8.18
N GLY A 16 -11.23 15.85 8.88
CA GLY A 16 -11.95 14.74 9.52
C GLY A 16 -12.37 13.58 8.58
N GLY A 17 -12.01 13.64 7.29
CA GLY A 17 -12.31 12.62 6.29
C GLY A 17 -11.45 11.35 6.43
N PRO A 18 -11.83 10.24 5.79
CA PRO A 18 -11.09 8.99 5.90
C PRO A 18 -9.69 9.12 5.29
N LEU A 19 -8.71 8.55 5.98
CA LEU A 19 -7.35 8.35 5.50
C LEU A 19 -7.26 6.99 4.80
N TYR A 20 -6.51 6.92 3.70
CA TYR A 20 -6.20 5.67 3.03
C TYR A 20 -4.77 5.64 2.52
N ALA A 21 -4.27 4.42 2.34
CA ALA A 21 -3.10 4.11 1.55
C ALA A 21 -3.54 3.55 0.19
N GLN A 22 -2.69 3.73 -0.79
CA GLN A 22 -3.03 3.56 -2.19
C GLN A 22 -1.79 3.12 -2.93
N GLY A 23 -1.92 2.24 -3.90
CA GLY A 23 -0.89 2.12 -4.91
C GLY A 23 -1.41 1.52 -6.19
N ASN A 24 -0.59 1.57 -7.22
CA ASN A 24 -0.95 1.14 -8.55
C ASN A 24 0.18 0.40 -9.27
N TYR A 25 -0.25 -0.47 -10.16
CA TYR A 25 0.60 -1.18 -11.08
C TYR A 25 1.21 -0.22 -12.12
N THR A 26 2.50 -0.37 -12.47
CA THR A 26 3.17 0.52 -13.44
C THR A 26 3.68 -0.19 -14.71
N GLY A 27 4.03 -1.48 -14.66
CA GLY A 27 4.45 -2.23 -15.86
C GLY A 27 5.11 -3.57 -15.56
N CYS A 28 4.87 -4.63 -16.34
CA CYS A 28 5.53 -5.94 -16.18
C CYS A 28 6.56 -6.17 -17.30
N SER A 29 7.54 -7.04 -17.04
CA SER A 29 8.42 -7.61 -18.06
C SER A 29 7.64 -8.43 -19.10
N THR A 30 8.24 -8.69 -20.27
CA THR A 30 7.72 -9.60 -21.30
C THR A 30 8.53 -10.91 -21.34
N PRO A 31 7.90 -12.11 -21.35
CA PRO A 31 6.46 -12.34 -21.19
C PRO A 31 5.96 -11.89 -19.81
N ALA A 32 4.66 -11.57 -19.73
CA ALA A 32 4.03 -11.15 -18.48
C ALA A 32 3.84 -12.37 -17.55
N PRO A 33 3.85 -12.18 -16.22
CA PRO A 33 3.49 -13.23 -15.28
C PRO A 33 2.02 -13.60 -15.36
N ASP A 34 1.69 -14.78 -14.82
CA ASP A 34 0.35 -15.35 -14.85
C ASP A 34 -0.56 -14.60 -13.88
N GLN A 35 -0.06 -14.37 -12.67
CA GLN A 35 -0.78 -13.71 -11.58
C GLN A 35 0.16 -12.81 -10.77
N CYS A 36 -0.44 -11.81 -10.13
CA CYS A 36 0.20 -10.94 -9.15
C CYS A 36 -0.67 -10.90 -7.90
N ARG A 37 -0.02 -10.72 -6.76
CA ARG A 37 -0.66 -10.36 -5.49
C ARG A 37 -0.04 -9.07 -4.99
N VAL A 38 -0.89 -8.11 -4.66
CA VAL A 38 -0.51 -6.80 -4.14
C VAL A 38 -1.14 -6.63 -2.78
N GLN A 39 -0.32 -6.25 -1.81
CA GLN A 39 -0.74 -5.86 -0.49
C GLN A 39 -0.42 -4.39 -0.30
N VAL A 40 -1.40 -3.62 0.18
CA VAL A 40 -1.23 -2.20 0.50
C VAL A 40 -1.54 -2.01 1.96
N ASP A 41 -0.58 -1.46 2.70
CA ASP A 41 -0.70 -1.11 4.10
C ASP A 41 -0.63 0.40 4.29
N LEU A 42 -1.60 0.94 5.02
CA LEU A 42 -1.48 2.24 5.65
C LEU A 42 -0.76 2.02 6.97
N GLN A 43 0.43 2.57 7.14
CA GLN A 43 1.16 2.47 8.40
C GLN A 43 1.22 3.82 9.12
N GLU A 44 1.20 3.74 10.44
CA GLU A 44 1.37 4.86 11.36
C GLU A 44 2.72 4.72 12.06
N TYR A 45 3.44 5.83 12.16
CA TYR A 45 4.69 5.90 12.92
C TYR A 45 4.38 5.97 14.42
N VAL A 46 4.77 4.93 15.15
CA VAL A 46 4.61 4.86 16.60
C VAL A 46 5.82 5.53 17.26
N ARG A 47 5.59 6.24 18.39
CA ARG A 47 6.63 7.01 19.11
C ARG A 47 7.89 6.19 19.47
N ASP A 48 7.79 4.86 19.54
CA ASP A 48 8.89 3.94 19.82
C ASP A 48 9.78 3.61 18.60
N GLY A 49 9.59 4.30 17.47
CA GLY A 49 10.50 4.25 16.33
C GLY A 49 10.19 3.18 15.28
N TYR A 50 8.99 2.61 15.29
CA TYR A 50 8.56 1.61 14.31
C TYR A 50 7.25 1.98 13.62
N TRP A 51 7.06 1.45 12.42
CA TRP A 51 5.84 1.59 11.64
C TRP A 51 4.86 0.46 11.95
N ARG A 52 3.59 0.81 12.16
CA ARG A 52 2.52 -0.15 12.44
C ARG A 52 1.43 -0.04 11.40
N ALA A 53 1.10 -1.13 10.72
CA ALA A 53 -0.06 -1.18 9.83
C ALA A 53 -1.37 -0.94 10.62
N VAL A 54 -2.14 0.07 10.21
CA VAL A 54 -3.43 0.45 10.79
C VAL A 54 -4.60 0.14 9.86
N LYS A 55 -4.35 0.01 8.55
CA LYS A 55 -5.29 -0.55 7.56
C LYS A 55 -4.53 -1.35 6.53
N HIS A 56 -5.17 -2.41 6.03
CA HIS A 56 -4.61 -3.35 5.08
C HIS A 56 -5.61 -3.62 3.95
N ASN A 57 -5.09 -3.83 2.74
CA ASN A 57 -5.84 -4.42 1.64
C ASN A 57 -4.97 -5.42 0.88
N ASP A 58 -5.53 -6.59 0.59
CA ASP A 58 -4.91 -7.66 -0.18
C ASP A 58 -5.71 -7.93 -1.44
N SER A 59 -5.07 -7.91 -2.61
CA SER A 59 -5.74 -8.21 -3.86
C SER A 59 -6.11 -9.68 -4.04
N GLY A 60 -5.49 -10.58 -3.25
CA GLY A 60 -5.36 -11.99 -3.62
C GLY A 60 -4.53 -12.18 -4.89
N TRP A 61 -4.42 -13.42 -5.36
CA TRP A 61 -3.80 -13.70 -6.65
C TRP A 61 -4.76 -13.40 -7.79
N THR A 62 -4.41 -12.39 -8.59
CA THR A 62 -5.23 -11.90 -9.71
C THR A 62 -4.34 -11.56 -10.90
N ARG A 63 -4.94 -11.22 -12.05
CA ARG A 63 -4.15 -10.72 -13.18
C ARG A 63 -3.42 -9.43 -12.79
N CYS A 64 -2.17 -9.30 -13.22
CA CYS A 64 -1.32 -8.15 -12.93
C CYS A 64 -1.83 -6.85 -13.56
N SER A 65 -2.70 -6.13 -12.85
CA SER A 65 -3.19 -4.81 -13.23
C SER A 65 -3.89 -4.12 -12.07
N GLY A 66 -4.25 -2.85 -12.27
CA GLY A 66 -5.17 -2.14 -11.41
C GLY A 66 -4.53 -1.25 -10.35
N ARG A 67 -5.41 -0.60 -9.61
CA ARG A 67 -5.13 0.33 -8.53
C ARG A 67 -5.81 -0.20 -7.27
N TYR A 68 -5.06 -0.24 -6.18
CA TYR A 68 -5.46 -0.84 -4.91
C TYR A 68 -5.49 0.25 -3.85
N THR A 69 -6.57 0.27 -3.07
CA THR A 69 -6.80 1.27 -2.03
C THR A 69 -7.21 0.54 -0.77
N THR A 70 -6.65 0.92 0.37
CA THR A 70 -7.09 0.39 1.66
C THR A 70 -8.51 0.84 1.99
N PRO A 71 -9.26 0.11 2.84
CA PRO A 71 -10.42 0.68 3.52
C PRO A 71 -10.04 1.98 4.24
N GLY A 72 -10.97 2.93 4.29
CA GLY A 72 -10.76 4.19 4.98
C GLY A 72 -10.52 3.99 6.48
N LEU A 73 -9.52 4.68 7.03
CA LEU A 73 -9.33 4.89 8.45
C LEU A 73 -9.98 6.22 8.83
N THR A 74 -11.04 6.17 9.62
CA THR A 74 -11.56 7.37 10.30
C THR A 74 -10.62 7.70 11.46
N CYS A 75 -10.10 8.93 11.49
CA CYS A 75 -9.33 9.43 12.61
C CYS A 75 -10.18 9.32 13.89
N VAL A 76 -9.68 8.65 14.93
CA VAL A 76 -10.37 8.51 16.23
C VAL A 76 -9.78 9.46 17.29
N HIS A 77 -8.65 10.08 16.96
CA HIS A 77 -7.97 11.07 17.80
C HIS A 77 -8.49 12.45 17.40
N ASP A 78 -9.03 13.20 18.35
CA ASP A 78 -9.43 14.60 18.15
C ASP A 78 -8.16 15.49 18.27
N GLY A 79 -7.43 15.69 17.17
CA GLY A 79 -6.35 16.68 17.06
C GLY A 79 -4.93 16.23 17.46
N GLU A 80 -4.62 14.93 17.39
CA GLU A 80 -3.25 14.43 17.53
C GLU A 80 -2.61 14.16 16.16
N ARG A 81 -1.58 14.95 15.83
CA ARG A 81 -0.80 14.75 14.60
C ARG A 81 -0.12 13.39 14.54
N GLY A 82 -0.53 12.58 13.57
CA GLY A 82 0.11 11.29 13.25
C GLY A 82 1.00 11.40 12.01
N THR A 83 2.07 10.61 11.97
CA THR A 83 2.88 10.45 10.74
C THR A 83 2.51 9.13 10.08
N TYR A 84 2.14 9.17 8.80
CA TYR A 84 1.67 8.02 8.06
C TYR A 84 2.47 7.81 6.77
N ASN A 85 2.59 6.56 6.31
CA ASN A 85 3.12 6.19 5.00
C ASN A 85 2.24 5.10 4.36
N THR A 86 2.49 4.85 3.08
CA THR A 86 1.98 3.68 2.37
C THR A 86 3.13 2.70 2.18
N GLU A 87 2.97 1.48 2.66
CA GLU A 87 3.82 0.35 2.30
C GLU A 87 3.07 -0.51 1.27
N VAL A 88 3.75 -0.89 0.19
CA VAL A 88 3.21 -1.81 -0.80
C VAL A 88 4.13 -3.01 -0.96
N THR A 89 3.55 -4.20 -0.85
CA THR A 89 4.22 -5.47 -1.16
C THR A 89 3.64 -6.08 -2.43
N LEU A 90 4.49 -6.37 -3.41
CA LEU A 90 4.13 -7.02 -4.67
C LEU A 90 4.78 -8.39 -4.76
N GLN A 91 4.00 -9.41 -5.07
CA GLN A 91 4.49 -10.74 -5.41
C GLN A 91 3.96 -11.17 -6.79
N VAL A 92 4.78 -11.87 -7.57
CA VAL A 92 4.37 -12.38 -8.89
C VAL A 92 4.43 -13.90 -8.93
N GLU A 93 3.53 -14.50 -9.71
CA GLU A 93 3.48 -15.91 -10.02
C GLU A 93 3.78 -16.15 -11.51
N TYR A 94 4.61 -17.13 -11.79
CA TYR A 94 4.83 -17.64 -13.14
C TYR A 94 4.99 -19.16 -13.14
N ASN A 95 4.18 -19.85 -13.94
CA ASN A 95 4.12 -21.31 -14.06
C ASN A 95 4.02 -22.03 -12.69
N GLY A 96 3.16 -21.53 -11.79
CA GLY A 96 2.96 -22.12 -10.47
C GLY A 96 4.07 -21.83 -9.46
N ARG A 97 5.00 -20.91 -9.75
CA ARG A 97 6.09 -20.52 -8.86
C ARG A 97 6.03 -19.03 -8.54
N PHE A 98 6.30 -18.69 -7.28
CA PHE A 98 6.26 -17.32 -6.79
C PHE A 98 7.66 -16.72 -6.69
N SER A 99 7.78 -15.43 -7.02
CA SER A 99 8.99 -14.67 -6.73
C SER A 99 9.09 -14.32 -5.24
N GLU A 100 10.27 -13.87 -4.83
CA GLU A 100 10.37 -13.05 -3.62
C GLU A 100 9.51 -11.78 -3.79
N PRO A 101 8.85 -11.33 -2.72
CA PRO A 101 8.07 -10.10 -2.77
C PRO A 101 8.97 -8.87 -2.85
N GLY A 102 8.59 -7.91 -3.69
CA GLY A 102 9.18 -6.58 -3.71
C GLY A 102 8.40 -5.64 -2.80
N ILE A 103 9.10 -4.80 -2.04
CA ILE A 103 8.50 -3.81 -1.14
C ILE A 103 8.80 -2.41 -1.67
N ALA A 104 7.80 -1.54 -1.65
CA ALA A 104 7.93 -0.14 -2.01
C ALA A 104 7.19 0.74 -0.99
N ASP A 105 7.95 1.57 -0.28
CA ASP A 105 7.43 2.58 0.64
C ASP A 105 7.33 3.95 -0.02
N THR A 106 6.30 4.70 0.36
CA THR A 106 6.18 6.11 -0.03
C THR A 106 6.81 7.01 1.03
N GLY A 107 7.16 8.24 0.63
CA GLY A 107 7.46 9.29 1.60
C GLY A 107 6.32 9.49 2.60
N SER A 108 6.67 9.86 3.84
CA SER A 108 5.71 10.04 4.92
C SER A 108 4.92 11.35 4.82
N THR A 109 3.70 11.35 5.35
CA THR A 109 2.84 12.52 5.54
C THR A 109 2.57 12.72 7.03
N VAL A 110 2.71 13.94 7.52
CA VAL A 110 2.12 14.32 8.81
C VAL A 110 0.69 14.76 8.55
N ILE A 111 -0.28 14.11 9.18
CA ILE A 111 -1.70 14.38 9.02
C ILE A 111 -2.27 14.78 10.38
N ASP A 112 -3.00 15.88 10.39
CA ASP A 112 -3.79 16.31 11.54
C ASP A 112 -5.10 15.51 11.50
N CYS A 113 -5.13 14.50 12.38
CA CYS A 113 -6.28 13.70 12.77
C CYS A 113 -6.58 14.16 14.20
#